data_AF-M0D510-F1
#
_entry.id   AF-M0D510-F1
#
_cell.length_a   1.000
_cell.length_b   1.000
_cell.length_c   1.000
_cell.angle_alpha   90.00
_cell.angle_beta   90.00
_cell.angle_gamma   90.00
#
_symmetry.space_group_name_H-M   'P 1'
#
loop_
_entity.id
_entity.type
_entity.pdbx_description
1 polymer ?
#
loop_
_entity_poly.entity_id
_entity_poly.type
_entity_poly.pdbx_seq_one_letter_code
_entity_poly.pdbx_strand_id
1 'polypeptide(L)'
;MDAIRIERVVWSVLFGAFVGTTVALLFAPDPTGLVAFALAAVVFAVAGALAFRVFEFAESPTAEAGDMSVRFAAFLLVASALQFGLAAVGVDGLVGRIAGFAGGWLAADYASTRLNPRRWGSGGVSQ
;
A
#
# COMPACT_ATOMS: atom_id res chain seq x y z
N MET A 1 -10.22 13.56 -15.86
CA MET A 1 -8.96 13.01 -15.31
C MET A 1 -9.14 11.50 -15.27
N ASP A 2 -8.17 10.73 -15.75
CA ASP A 2 -8.25 9.27 -15.74
C ASP A 2 -8.30 8.77 -14.29
N ALA A 3 -9.30 7.95 -13.96
CA ALA A 3 -9.54 7.47 -12.61
C ALA A 3 -8.33 6.66 -12.08
N ILE A 4 -7.62 5.95 -12.96
CA ILE A 4 -6.41 5.21 -12.61
C ILE A 4 -5.28 6.17 -12.23
N ARG A 5 -5.18 7.31 -12.92
CA ARG A 5 -4.19 8.34 -12.59
C ARG A 5 -4.47 8.97 -11.22
N ILE A 6 -5.73 9.26 -10.91
CA ILE A 6 -6.12 9.78 -9.58
C ILE A 6 -5.73 8.79 -8.49
N GLU A 7 -6.08 7.50 -8.67
CA GLU A 7 -5.77 6.45 -7.70
C GLU A 7 -4.25 6.35 -7.44
N ARG A 8 -3.44 6.38 -8.51
CA ARG A 8 -1.97 6.42 -8.38
C ARG A 8 -1.48 7.63 -7.61
N VAL A 9 -2.00 8.82 -7.89
CA VAL A 9 -1.63 10.04 -7.15
C VAL A 9 -1.95 9.86 -5.66
N VAL A 10 -3.16 9.43 -5.33
CA VAL A 10 -3.59 9.23 -3.93
C VAL A 10 -2.64 8.25 -3.23
N TRP A 11 -2.41 7.06 -3.79
CA TRP A 11 -1.55 6.06 -3.17
C TRP A 11 -0.08 6.49 -3.10
N SER A 12 0.42 7.22 -4.09
CA SER A 12 1.79 7.74 -4.06
C SER A 12 1.98 8.80 -2.97
N VAL A 13 0.98 9.65 -2.74
CA VAL A 13 0.98 10.64 -1.66
C VAL A 13 0.93 9.94 -0.30
N LEU A 14 0.04 8.96 -0.13
CA LEU A 14 -0.04 8.19 1.13
C LEU A 14 1.27 7.45 1.43
N PHE A 15 1.86 6.80 0.42
CA PHE A 15 3.13 6.12 0.56
C PHE A 15 4.27 7.09 0.91
N GLY A 16 4.35 8.21 0.18
CA GLY A 16 5.33 9.25 0.45
C GLY A 16 5.19 9.82 1.86
N ALA A 17 3.96 10.03 2.33
CA ALA A 17 3.70 10.56 3.67
C ALA A 17 4.11 9.58 4.75
N PHE A 18 3.81 8.29 4.56
CA PHE A 18 4.23 7.23 5.46
C PHE A 18 5.76 7.15 5.55
N VAL A 19 6.45 7.00 4.42
CA VAL A 19 7.92 6.87 4.39
C VAL A 19 8.60 8.14 4.91
N GLY A 20 8.15 9.32 4.50
CA GLY A 20 8.70 10.59 4.95
C GLY A 20 8.57 10.76 6.47
N THR A 21 7.41 10.45 7.03
CA THR A 21 7.18 10.50 8.48
C THR A 21 8.04 9.47 9.22
N THR A 22 8.11 8.22 8.74
CA THR A 22 8.96 7.19 9.34
C THR A 22 10.43 7.57 9.34
N VAL A 23 10.96 8.09 8.23
CA VAL A 23 12.36 8.52 8.16
C VAL A 23 12.62 9.71 9.08
N ALA A 24 11.71 10.69 9.12
CA ALA A 24 11.87 11.82 10.03
C ALA A 24 11.88 11.39 11.51
N LEU A 25 10.97 10.52 11.92
CA LEU A 25 10.90 10.03 13.30
C LEU A 25 12.12 9.20 13.72
N LEU A 26 12.72 8.46 12.79
CA LEU A 26 13.85 7.57 13.09
C LEU A 26 15.20 8.27 13.07
N PHE A 27 15.36 9.31 12.24
CA PHE A 27 16.67 9.90 11.96
C PHE A 27 16.80 11.37 12.42
N ALA A 28 15.71 12.07 12.70
CA ALA A 28 15.80 13.43 13.21
C ALA A 28 16.25 13.44 14.69
N PRO A 29 17.23 14.28 15.07
CA PRO A 29 17.66 14.43 16.47
C PRO A 29 16.53 14.92 17.39
N ASP A 30 15.66 15.78 16.85
CA ASP A 30 14.42 16.22 17.48
C ASP A 30 13.26 15.99 16.48
N PRO A 31 12.37 15.01 16.73
CA PRO A 31 11.29 14.64 15.82
C PRO A 31 10.19 15.70 15.72
N THR A 32 10.18 16.70 16.61
CA THR A 32 9.19 17.79 16.62
C THR A 32 9.71 19.09 16.01
N GLY A 33 11.02 19.16 15.75
CA GLY A 33 11.68 20.36 15.23
C GLY A 33 11.56 20.55 13.72
N LEU A 34 11.96 21.74 13.26
CA LEU A 34 11.97 22.11 11.84
C LEU A 34 12.83 21.16 10.98
N VAL A 35 13.88 20.59 11.53
CA VAL A 35 14.76 19.64 10.83
C VAL A 35 14.00 18.35 10.48
N ALA A 36 13.21 17.81 11.41
CA ALA A 36 12.37 16.64 11.15
C ALA A 36 11.33 16.93 10.07
N PHE A 37 10.70 18.10 10.13
CA PHE A 37 9.74 18.53 9.11
C PHE A 37 10.40 18.66 7.72
N ALA A 38 11.56 19.31 7.63
CA ALA A 38 12.29 19.45 6.37
C ALA A 38 12.71 18.09 5.80
N LEU A 39 13.21 17.19 6.66
CA LEU A 39 13.57 15.82 6.28
C LEU A 39 12.34 15.04 5.77
N ALA A 40 11.23 15.10 6.51
CA ALA A 40 9.97 14.47 6.12
C ALA A 40 9.50 14.98 4.74
N ALA A 41 9.53 16.28 4.52
CA ALA A 41 9.10 16.91 3.27
C ALA A 41 9.98 16.50 2.07
N VAL A 42 11.30 16.46 2.25
CA VAL A 42 12.25 16.02 1.21
C VAL A 42 12.02 14.55 0.87
N VAL A 43 11.95 13.68 1.88
CA VAL A 43 11.73 12.25 1.68
C VAL A 43 10.35 12.00 1.08
N PHE A 44 9.32 12.70 1.53
CA PHE A 44 7.97 12.66 0.96
C PHE A 44 7.99 12.95 -0.54
N ALA A 45 8.63 14.06 -0.94
CA ALA A 45 8.67 14.47 -2.34
C ALA A 45 9.37 13.43 -3.22
N VAL A 46 10.50 12.89 -2.75
CA VAL A 46 11.26 11.86 -3.48
C VAL A 46 10.51 10.53 -3.52
N ALA A 47 10.08 10.02 -2.36
CA ALA A 47 9.40 8.73 -2.26
C ALA A 47 8.05 8.74 -2.97
N GLY A 48 7.28 9.82 -2.85
CA GLY A 48 6.00 10.00 -3.55
C GLY A 48 6.18 10.02 -5.06
N ALA A 49 7.16 10.80 -5.57
CA ALA A 49 7.45 10.84 -7.00
C ALA A 49 7.91 9.47 -7.53
N LEU A 50 8.79 8.78 -6.80
CA LEU A 50 9.25 7.44 -7.17
C LEU A 50 8.12 6.43 -7.15
N ALA A 51 7.29 6.43 -6.10
CA ALA A 51 6.13 5.54 -6.00
C ALA A 51 5.16 5.74 -7.17
N PHE A 52 4.86 6.99 -7.53
CA PHE A 52 4.03 7.28 -8.70
C PHE A 52 4.61 6.67 -9.98
N ARG A 53 5.92 6.84 -10.24
CA ARG A 53 6.60 6.26 -11.41
C ARG A 53 6.60 4.73 -11.40
N VAL A 54 6.80 4.12 -10.23
CA VAL A 54 6.75 2.66 -10.09
C VAL A 54 5.35 2.14 -10.36
N PHE A 55 4.32 2.81 -9.85
CA PHE A 55 2.93 2.44 -10.09
C PHE A 55 2.53 2.57 -11.56
N GLU A 56 3.04 3.60 -12.24
CA GLU A 56 2.85 3.77 -13.67
C GLU A 56 3.57 2.70 -14.49
N PHE A 57 4.80 2.35 -14.11
CA PHE A 57 5.57 1.30 -14.78
C PHE A 57 5.00 -0.11 -14.57
N ALA A 58 4.48 -0.40 -13.37
CA ALA A 58 3.93 -1.70 -13.00
C ALA A 58 2.46 -1.89 -13.42
N GLU A 59 1.88 -0.95 -14.16
CA GLU A 59 0.49 -0.99 -14.58
C GLU A 59 0.25 -2.11 -15.60
N SER A 60 -0.72 -2.98 -15.31
CA SER A 60 -1.16 -4.02 -16.25
C SER A 60 -1.94 -3.37 -17.41
N PRO A 61 -1.84 -3.89 -18.65
CA PRO A 61 -2.70 -3.48 -19.76
C PRO A 61 -4.21 -3.63 -19.46
N THR A 62 -4.56 -4.48 -18.50
CA THR A 62 -5.94 -4.74 -18.06
C THR A 62 -6.29 -4.05 -16.75
N ALA A 63 -5.51 -3.07 -16.29
CA ALA A 63 -5.76 -2.35 -15.05
C ALA A 63 -7.09 -1.61 -15.09
N GLU A 64 -7.87 -1.73 -14.01
CA GLU A 64 -9.08 -0.96 -13.78
C GLU A 64 -8.92 -0.11 -12.53
N ALA A 65 -9.52 1.09 -12.54
CA ALA A 65 -9.52 1.94 -11.36
C ALA A 65 -10.22 1.24 -10.19
N GLY A 66 -9.58 1.22 -9.04
CA GLY A 66 -9.96 0.48 -7.84
C GLY A 66 -9.06 -0.72 -7.56
N ASP A 67 -8.36 -1.26 -8.56
CA ASP A 67 -7.51 -2.44 -8.37
C ASP A 67 -6.40 -2.20 -7.36
N MET A 68 -5.74 -1.02 -7.43
CA MET A 68 -4.65 -0.68 -6.53
C MET A 68 -5.16 -0.53 -5.09
N SER A 69 -6.31 0.11 -4.91
CA SER A 69 -6.94 0.27 -3.59
C SER A 69 -7.33 -1.07 -2.99
N VAL A 70 -7.92 -1.96 -3.80
CA VAL A 70 -8.28 -3.32 -3.38
C VAL A 70 -7.04 -4.14 -3.01
N ARG A 71 -5.95 -4.05 -3.79
CA ARG A 71 -4.66 -4.68 -3.48
C ARG A 71 -4.13 -4.23 -2.12
N PHE A 72 -4.02 -2.92 -1.90
CA PHE A 72 -3.48 -2.39 -0.66
C PHE A 72 -4.37 -2.70 0.55
N ALA A 73 -5.70 -2.58 0.40
CA ALA A 73 -6.63 -2.92 1.47
C ALA A 73 -6.52 -4.40 1.85
N ALA A 74 -6.54 -5.31 0.87
CA ALA A 74 -6.40 -6.75 1.13
C ALA A 74 -5.05 -7.09 1.76
N PHE A 75 -3.97 -6.50 1.24
CA PHE A 75 -2.63 -6.66 1.81
C PHE A 75 -2.62 -6.25 3.28
N LEU A 76 -3.04 -5.03 3.59
CA LEU A 76 -2.96 -4.46 4.93
C LEU A 76 -3.84 -5.22 5.91
N LEU A 77 -5.07 -5.56 5.52
CA LEU A 77 -5.99 -6.31 6.38
C LEU A 77 -5.45 -7.71 6.69
N VAL A 78 -5.02 -8.46 5.69
CA VAL A 78 -4.55 -9.83 5.89
C VAL A 78 -3.20 -9.86 6.59
N ALA A 79 -2.26 -8.97 6.22
CA ALA A 79 -0.97 -8.89 6.90
C ALA A 79 -1.13 -8.53 8.37
N SER A 80 -1.99 -7.55 8.69
CA SER A 80 -2.25 -7.14 10.07
C SER A 80 -2.96 -8.26 10.84
N ALA A 81 -4.00 -8.86 10.27
CA ALA A 81 -4.75 -9.94 10.91
C ALA A 81 -3.85 -11.16 11.21
N LEU A 82 -3.01 -11.56 10.26
CA LEU A 82 -2.05 -12.64 10.47
C LEU A 82 -1.00 -12.27 11.52
N GLN A 83 -0.49 -11.03 11.48
CA GLN A 83 0.51 -10.61 12.45
C GLN A 83 -0.07 -10.59 13.88
N PHE A 84 -1.27 -10.04 14.08
CA PHE A 84 -1.94 -10.07 15.39
C PHE A 84 -2.35 -11.49 15.82
N GLY A 85 -2.84 -12.30 14.87
CA GLY A 85 -3.23 -13.69 15.14
C GLY A 85 -2.04 -14.57 15.54
N LEU A 86 -0.90 -14.43 14.84
CA LEU A 86 0.33 -15.16 15.15
C LEU A 86 0.95 -14.70 16.48
N ALA A 87 0.94 -13.39 16.74
CA ALA A 87 1.35 -12.84 18.04
C ALA A 87 0.51 -13.43 19.19
N ALA A 88 -0.81 -13.53 19.00
CA ALA A 88 -1.72 -14.09 20.02
C ALA A 88 -1.43 -15.55 20.38
N VAL A 89 -0.82 -16.34 19.48
CA VAL A 89 -0.42 -17.73 19.73
C VAL A 89 1.07 -17.89 20.04
N GLY A 90 1.77 -16.78 20.32
CA GLY A 90 3.18 -16.78 20.70
C GLY A 90 4.17 -16.90 19.54
N VAL A 91 3.69 -16.82 18.29
CA VAL A 91 4.54 -16.78 17.09
C VAL A 91 4.81 -15.31 16.74
N ASP A 92 5.67 -14.71 17.55
CA ASP A 92 6.08 -13.32 17.39
C ASP A 92 7.44 -13.16 16.67
N GLY A 93 7.83 -11.91 16.44
CA GLY A 93 9.14 -11.58 15.88
C GLY A 93 9.21 -11.73 14.36
N LEU A 94 10.38 -12.09 13.84
CA LEU A 94 10.65 -12.08 12.39
C LEU A 94 9.77 -13.08 11.62
N VAL A 95 9.55 -14.27 12.17
CA VAL A 95 8.77 -15.33 11.53
C VAL A 95 7.31 -14.89 11.35
N GLY A 96 6.69 -14.34 12.41
CA GLY A 96 5.33 -13.81 12.34
C GLY A 96 5.19 -12.67 11.33
N ARG A 97 6.18 -11.77 11.25
CA ARG A 97 6.22 -10.67 10.27
C ARG A 97 6.34 -11.18 8.82
N ILE A 98 7.20 -12.17 8.57
CA ILE A 98 7.35 -12.77 7.23
C ILE A 98 6.06 -13.47 6.82
N ALA A 99 5.46 -14.26 7.71
CA ALA A 99 4.20 -14.95 7.44
C ALA A 99 3.05 -13.97 7.17
N GLY A 100 2.94 -12.90 7.97
CA GLY A 100 1.96 -11.83 7.75
C GLY A 100 2.17 -11.14 6.41
N PHE A 101 3.42 -10.78 6.09
CA PHE A 101 3.76 -10.17 4.79
C PHE A 101 3.40 -11.10 3.61
N ALA A 102 3.79 -12.37 3.68
CA ALA A 102 3.52 -13.34 2.62
C ALA A 102 2.01 -13.57 2.42
N GLY A 103 1.26 -13.72 3.51
CA GLY A 103 -0.19 -13.86 3.45
C GLY A 103 -0.88 -12.61 2.90
N GLY A 104 -0.44 -11.42 3.33
CA GLY A 104 -0.90 -10.16 2.77
C GLY A 104 -0.63 -10.05 1.26
N TRP A 105 0.57 -10.45 0.83
CA TRP A 105 0.95 -10.41 -0.58
C TRP A 105 0.06 -11.32 -1.44
N LEU A 106 -0.16 -12.56 -0.99
CA LEU A 106 -1.07 -13.51 -1.67
C LEU A 106 -2.51 -12.96 -1.73
N ALA A 107 -2.98 -12.35 -0.63
CA ALA A 107 -4.30 -11.74 -0.60
C ALA A 107 -4.43 -10.56 -1.57
N ALA A 108 -3.39 -9.72 -1.68
CA ALA A 108 -3.38 -8.60 -2.61
C ALA A 108 -3.46 -9.07 -4.07
N ASP A 109 -2.67 -10.09 -4.43
CA ASP A 109 -2.68 -10.67 -5.77
C ASP A 109 -4.07 -11.20 -6.14
N TYR A 110 -4.65 -12.01 -5.26
CA TYR A 110 -6.02 -12.51 -5.40
C TYR A 110 -7.07 -11.40 -5.49
N ALA A 111 -6.99 -10.40 -4.60
CA ALA A 111 -8.00 -9.36 -4.49
C ALA A 111 -8.09 -8.50 -5.77
N SER A 112 -6.96 -8.23 -6.41
CA SER A 112 -6.94 -7.44 -7.64
C SER A 112 -7.63 -8.08 -8.83
N THR A 113 -7.68 -9.41 -8.86
CA THR A 113 -8.29 -10.14 -9.97
C THR A 113 -9.77 -10.46 -9.72
N ARG A 114 -10.19 -10.52 -8.45
CA ARG A 114 -11.51 -11.02 -8.07
C ARG A 114 -12.39 -10.09 -7.26
N LEU A 115 -11.82 -9.10 -6.55
CA LEU A 115 -12.55 -8.32 -5.55
C LEU A 115 -12.83 -6.87 -5.95
N ASN A 116 -12.39 -6.42 -7.13
CA ASN A 116 -12.80 -5.12 -7.65
C ASN A 116 -14.26 -5.18 -8.16
N PRO A 117 -15.21 -4.45 -7.55
CA PRO A 117 -16.62 -4.51 -7.95
C PRO A 117 -16.88 -4.06 -9.39
N ARG A 118 -16.00 -3.23 -9.96
CA ARG A 118 -16.12 -2.80 -11.36
C ARG A 118 -15.94 -3.95 -12.35
N ARG A 119 -15.15 -4.95 -11.98
CA ARG A 119 -14.94 -6.18 -12.75
C ARG A 119 -16.12 -7.15 -12.66
N TRP A 120 -17.02 -6.97 -11.69
CA TRP A 120 -18.19 -7.83 -11.51
C TRP A 120 -19.32 -7.51 -12.51
N GLY A 121 -19.33 -6.30 -13.07
CA GLY A 121 -20.35 -5.86 -14.03
C GLY A 121 -20.10 -6.28 -15.48
N SER A 122 -18.88 -6.72 -15.83
CA SER A 122 -18.48 -7.05 -17.21
C SER A 122 -18.59 -8.55 -17.54
N GLY A 123 -19.01 -9.39 -16.60
CA GLY A 123 -19.16 -10.83 -16.81
C GLY A 123 -20.11 -11.48 -15.80
N GLY A 124 -21.38 -11.63 -16.17
CA GLY A 124 -22.27 -12.62 -15.57
C GLY A 124 -23.22 -12.12 -14.49
N VAL A 125 -24.15 -11.23 -14.85
CA VAL A 125 -25.56 -11.51 -14.55
C VAL A 125 -26.26 -11.52 -15.90
N SER A 126 -26.56 -12.73 -16.38
CA SER A 126 -27.51 -12.93 -17.49
C SER A 126 -28.81 -12.21 -17.17
N GLN A 127 -29.14 -11.18 -17.95
CA GLN A 127 -30.52 -10.81 -18.20
C GLN A 127 -30.91 -11.34 -19.58
#